data_AF-A0A927VD23-F1
#
_entry.id   AF-A0A927VD23-F1
#
_cell.length_a   1.000
_cell.length_b   1.000
_cell.length_c   1.000
_cell.angle_alpha   90.00
_cell.angle_beta   90.00
_cell.angle_gamma   90.00
#
_symmetry.space_group_name_H-M   'P 1'
#
loop_
_entity.id
_entity.type
_entity.pdbx_description
1 polymer ?
#
loop_
_entity_poly.entity_id
_entity_poly.type
_entity_poly.pdbx_seq_one_letter_code
_entity_poly.pdbx_strand_id
1 'polypeptide(L)'
;MNINDFIEKYDIAIVAQANLNNNKTIIIKNDVQLESYDLFEQLILFGSIDNLIESVKGQIMPRIWAQGNTKCVICQPNDEQIVVLFYHKCLDVKDNYYYAKQLDSILKECF
;
A
#
# COMPACT_ATOMS: atom_id res chain seq x y z
N MET A 1 17.52 0.89 1.06
CA MET A 1 16.88 -0.24 0.36
C MET A 1 16.03 0.36 -0.74
N ASN A 2 16.08 -0.15 -1.97
CA ASN A 2 15.21 0.38 -3.03
C ASN A 2 13.81 -0.25 -2.96
N ILE A 3 12.84 0.25 -3.74
CA ILE A 3 11.47 -0.28 -3.70
C ILE A 3 11.37 -1.73 -4.18
N ASN A 4 12.17 -2.17 -5.15
CA ASN A 4 12.14 -3.55 -5.64
C ASN A 4 12.64 -4.51 -4.55
N ASP A 5 13.74 -4.16 -3.88
CA ASP A 5 14.26 -4.91 -2.73
C ASP A 5 13.20 -5.02 -1.61
N PHE A 6 12.45 -3.92 -1.36
CA PHE A 6 11.36 -3.91 -0.39
C PHE A 6 10.22 -4.86 -0.80
N ILE A 7 9.80 -4.79 -2.06
CA ILE A 7 8.72 -5.61 -2.61
C ILE A 7 9.04 -7.10 -2.48
N GLU A 8 10.25 -7.50 -2.85
CA GLU A 8 10.72 -8.88 -2.74
C GLU A 8 10.85 -9.32 -1.28
N LYS A 9 11.50 -8.51 -0.44
CA LYS A 9 11.79 -8.88 0.95
C LYS A 9 10.54 -9.05 1.81
N TYR A 10 9.47 -8.32 1.52
CA TYR A 10 8.23 -8.31 2.32
C TYR A 10 7.06 -9.00 1.63
N ASP A 11 7.32 -9.76 0.57
CA ASP A 11 6.33 -10.51 -0.22
C ASP A 11 5.14 -9.64 -0.65
N ILE A 12 5.44 -8.43 -1.12
CA ILE A 12 4.41 -7.51 -1.61
C ILE A 12 4.06 -7.91 -3.05
N ALA A 13 2.78 -8.10 -3.33
CA ALA A 13 2.30 -8.49 -4.65
C ALA A 13 2.20 -7.29 -5.59
N ILE A 14 1.66 -6.18 -5.09
CA ILE A 14 1.47 -4.96 -5.88
C ILE A 14 1.80 -3.74 -5.03
N VAL A 15 2.51 -2.79 -5.62
CA VAL A 15 2.71 -1.45 -5.08
C VAL A 15 2.13 -0.43 -6.04
N ALA A 16 1.28 0.46 -5.54
CA ALA A 16 0.88 1.67 -6.25
C ALA A 16 1.48 2.89 -5.53
N GLN A 17 2.33 3.64 -6.23
CA GLN A 17 2.94 4.86 -5.73
C GLN A 17 2.31 6.05 -6.43
N ALA A 18 1.72 6.95 -5.67
CA ALA A 18 1.12 8.17 -6.15
C ALA A 18 1.96 9.38 -5.73
N ASN A 19 2.36 10.19 -6.70
CA ASN A 19 2.96 11.48 -6.45
C ASN A 19 1.87 12.56 -6.38
N LEU A 20 1.76 13.22 -5.23
CA LEU A 20 0.72 14.18 -4.93
C LEU A 20 0.90 15.52 -5.67
N ASN A 21 2.11 15.82 -6.14
CA ASN A 21 2.43 17.08 -6.82
C ASN A 21 2.04 17.08 -8.31
N ASN A 22 2.10 15.92 -8.97
CA ASN A 22 1.85 15.80 -10.41
C ASN A 22 0.77 14.77 -10.79
N ASN A 23 0.10 14.21 -9.80
CA ASN A 23 -0.95 13.20 -9.93
C ASN A 23 -0.53 11.94 -10.72
N LYS A 24 0.78 11.65 -10.78
CA LYS A 24 1.30 10.47 -11.47
C LYS A 24 1.26 9.27 -10.52
N THR A 25 0.67 8.17 -11.01
CA THR A 25 0.70 6.89 -10.32
C THR A 25 1.62 5.92 -11.05
N ILE A 26 2.49 5.24 -10.31
CA ILE A 26 3.35 4.15 -10.78
C ILE A 26 2.87 2.86 -10.11
N ILE A 27 2.61 1.83 -10.91
CA ILE A 27 2.20 0.51 -10.41
C ILE A 27 3.32 -0.47 -10.68
N ILE A 28 3.79 -1.13 -9.63
CA ILE A 28 4.81 -2.19 -9.69
C ILE A 28 4.14 -3.48 -9.24
N LYS A 29 4.23 -4.53 -10.07
CA LYS A 29 3.70 -5.86 -9.77
C LYS A 29 4.86 -6.84 -9.61
N ASN A 30 4.74 -7.73 -8.63
CA ASN A 30 5.64 -8.84 -8.40
C ASN A 30 4.95 -10.16 -8.77
N ASP A 31 5.68 -11.27 -8.78
CA ASP A 31 5.15 -12.61 -9.11
C ASP A 31 4.34 -13.26 -7.96
N VAL A 32 4.14 -12.53 -6.86
CA VAL A 32 3.30 -12.97 -5.72
C VAL A 32 1.82 -12.77 -6.07
N GLN A 33 1.00 -13.80 -5.86
CA GLN A 33 -0.43 -13.73 -6.13
C GLN A 33 -1.23 -13.23 -4.92
N LEU A 34 -2.25 -12.41 -5.21
CA LEU A 34 -3.31 -12.08 -4.26
C LEU A 34 -4.45 -13.09 -4.35
N GLU A 35 -5.10 -13.36 -3.22
CA GLU A 35 -6.33 -14.18 -3.17
C GLU A 35 -7.48 -13.50 -3.93
N SER A 36 -7.57 -12.17 -3.81
CA SER A 36 -8.51 -11.31 -4.53
C SER A 36 -7.81 -10.02 -4.94
N TYR A 37 -8.11 -9.57 -6.15
CA TYR A 37 -7.61 -8.32 -6.74
C TYR A 37 -8.62 -7.17 -6.63
N ASP A 38 -9.82 -7.41 -6.10
CA ASP A 38 -10.92 -6.45 -6.04
C ASP A 38 -10.51 -5.14 -5.36
N LEU A 39 -9.80 -5.21 -4.22
CA LEU A 39 -9.29 -4.01 -3.55
C LEU A 39 -8.33 -3.22 -4.43
N PHE A 40 -7.42 -3.90 -5.15
CA PHE A 40 -6.52 -3.23 -6.07
C PHE A 40 -7.28 -2.59 -7.23
N GLU A 41 -8.21 -3.33 -7.81
CA GLU A 41 -9.06 -2.86 -8.89
C GLU A 41 -9.89 -1.63 -8.49
N GLN A 42 -10.60 -1.69 -7.37
CA GLN A 42 -11.47 -0.62 -6.89
C GLN A 42 -10.70 0.64 -6.51
N LEU A 43 -9.52 0.51 -5.90
CA LEU A 43 -8.79 1.65 -5.37
C LEU A 43 -7.86 2.29 -6.39
N ILE A 44 -7.27 1.48 -7.28
CA ILE A 44 -6.18 1.92 -8.16
C ILE A 44 -6.60 1.93 -9.63
N LEU A 45 -7.31 0.90 -10.11
CA LEU A 45 -7.65 0.79 -11.54
C LEU A 45 -8.95 1.50 -11.93
N PHE A 46 -9.98 1.36 -11.09
CA PHE A 46 -11.30 1.94 -11.30
C PHE A 46 -11.55 3.16 -10.41
N GLY A 47 -10.80 3.29 -9.32
CA GLY A 47 -10.79 4.48 -8.47
C GLY A 47 -9.94 5.59 -9.07
N SER A 48 -10.19 6.84 -8.63
CA SER A 48 -9.22 7.92 -8.83
C SER A 48 -8.30 7.98 -7.62
N ILE A 49 -7.02 8.29 -7.88
CA ILE A 49 -6.06 8.49 -6.80
C ILE A 49 -6.44 9.69 -5.92
N ASP A 50 -7.08 10.71 -6.49
CA ASP A 50 -7.64 11.86 -5.75
C ASP A 50 -8.68 11.41 -4.71
N ASN A 51 -9.56 10.47 -5.08
CA ASN A 51 -10.54 9.91 -4.15
C ASN A 51 -9.85 9.12 -3.03
N LEU A 52 -8.78 8.38 -3.35
CA LEU A 52 -7.99 7.67 -2.34
C LEU A 52 -7.34 8.67 -1.36
N ILE A 53 -6.69 9.72 -1.88
CA ILE A 53 -6.05 10.77 -1.09
C ILE A 53 -7.07 11.44 -0.15
N GLU A 54 -8.22 11.86 -0.69
CA GLU A 54 -9.26 12.50 0.13
C GLU A 54 -9.83 11.53 1.17
N SER A 55 -9.95 10.23 0.87
CA SER A 55 -10.43 9.23 1.83
C SER A 55 -9.52 9.03 3.05
N VAL A 56 -8.23 9.36 2.91
CA VAL A 56 -7.24 9.21 3.98
C VAL A 56 -6.74 10.54 4.55
N LYS A 57 -7.22 11.66 4.04
CA LYS A 57 -6.86 13.01 4.48
C LYS A 57 -7.20 13.22 5.95
N GLY A 58 -6.21 13.67 6.73
CA GLY A 58 -6.35 13.90 8.18
C GLY A 58 -6.46 12.62 9.02
N GLN A 59 -6.34 11.43 8.40
CA GLN A 59 -6.29 10.17 9.13
C GLN A 59 -4.87 9.89 9.64
N ILE A 60 -4.77 9.14 10.74
CA ILE A 60 -3.48 8.64 11.23
C ILE A 60 -3.01 7.51 10.29
N MET A 61 -1.75 7.61 9.86
CA MET A 61 -1.10 6.63 8.98
C MET A 61 -0.30 5.56 9.76
N PRO A 62 -0.15 4.36 9.18
CA PRO A 62 -0.76 3.88 7.94
C PRO A 62 -2.23 3.49 8.15
N ARG A 63 -2.98 3.43 7.05
CA ARG A 63 -4.34 2.89 7.00
C ARG A 63 -4.35 1.48 6.46
N ILE A 64 -5.21 0.64 7.02
CA ILE A 64 -5.28 -0.78 6.66
C ILE A 64 -6.69 -1.11 6.21
N TRP A 65 -6.81 -1.70 5.03
CA TRP A 65 -8.03 -2.28 4.50
C TRP A 65 -7.80 -3.75 4.18
N ALA A 66 -8.87 -4.54 4.15
CA ALA A 66 -8.77 -5.97 3.92
C ALA A 66 -10.03 -6.51 3.25
N GLN A 67 -9.84 -7.53 2.40
CA GLN A 67 -10.89 -8.32 1.80
C GLN A 67 -10.43 -9.78 1.85
N GLY A 68 -11.05 -10.58 2.73
CA GLY A 68 -10.54 -11.90 3.06
C GLY A 68 -9.09 -11.83 3.55
N ASN A 69 -8.22 -12.61 2.92
CA ASN A 69 -6.79 -12.64 3.23
C ASN A 69 -5.95 -11.66 2.38
N THR A 70 -6.53 -11.01 1.38
CA THR A 70 -5.88 -9.85 0.73
C THR A 70 -5.92 -8.66 1.68
N LYS A 71 -4.75 -8.10 1.96
CA LYS A 71 -4.58 -6.88 2.77
C LYS A 71 -4.07 -5.75 1.88
N CYS A 72 -4.51 -4.55 2.22
CA CYS A 72 -4.09 -3.30 1.61
C CYS A 72 -3.61 -2.38 2.73
N VAL A 73 -2.39 -1.85 2.62
CA VAL A 73 -1.88 -0.84 3.55
C VAL A 73 -1.55 0.42 2.77
N ILE A 74 -2.13 1.52 3.20
CA ILE A 74 -1.91 2.86 2.64
C ILE A 74 -0.95 3.57 3.58
N CYS A 75 0.25 3.82 3.07
CA CYS A 75 1.34 4.51 3.75
C CYS A 75 1.51 5.90 3.14
N GLN A 76 2.04 6.81 3.96
CA GLN A 76 2.46 8.14 3.51
C GLN A 76 3.91 8.33 3.96
N PRO A 77 4.89 7.93 3.14
CA PRO A 77 6.29 8.00 3.51
C PRO A 77 6.78 9.44 3.68
N ASN A 78 6.23 10.39 2.92
CA ASN A 78 6.50 11.82 3.03
C ASN A 78 5.28 12.63 2.58
N ASP A 79 5.39 13.96 2.63
CA ASP A 79 4.29 14.87 2.29
C ASP A 79 3.96 14.91 0.78
N GLU A 80 4.78 14.29 -0.07
CA GLU A 80 4.63 14.32 -1.53
C GLU A 80 4.12 13.00 -2.12
N GLN A 81 4.03 11.93 -1.31
CA GLN A 81 3.76 10.60 -1.82
C GLN A 81 2.80 9.79 -0.94
N ILE A 82 1.90 9.06 -1.60
CA ILE A 82 1.15 7.96 -1.02
C ILE A 82 1.60 6.65 -1.65
N VAL A 83 1.82 5.64 -0.82
CA VAL A 83 2.20 4.30 -1.26
C VAL A 83 1.16 3.31 -0.77
N VAL A 84 0.56 2.57 -1.69
CA VAL A 84 -0.41 1.52 -1.40
C VAL A 84 0.23 0.17 -1.64
N LEU A 85 0.28 -0.66 -0.61
CA LEU A 85 0.85 -2.00 -0.64
C LEU A 85 -0.27 -3.03 -0.60
N PHE A 86 -0.28 -3.95 -1.56
CA PHE A 86 -1.18 -5.08 -1.59
C PHE A 86 -0.39 -6.37 -1.37
N TYR A 87 -0.81 -7.15 -0.39
CA TYR A 87 -0.15 -8.42 -0.04
C TYR A 87 -1.18 -9.43 0.47
N HIS A 88 -0.82 -10.71 0.35
CA HIS A 88 -1.61 -11.80 0.90
C HIS A 88 -0.97 -12.27 2.22
N LYS A 89 -1.71 -12.19 3.33
CA LYS A 89 -1.23 -12.70 4.62
C LYS A 89 -2.38 -13.05 5.54
N CYS A 90 -2.36 -14.26 6.08
CA CYS A 90 -3.26 -14.70 7.14
C CYS A 90 -2.70 -14.27 8.49
N LEU A 91 -2.94 -13.00 8.86
CA LEU A 91 -2.60 -12.43 10.16
C LEU A 91 -3.88 -12.09 10.90
N ASP A 92 -3.83 -12.22 12.24
CA ASP A 92 -4.87 -11.62 13.06
C ASP A 92 -4.81 -10.08 12.99
N VAL A 93 -5.82 -9.43 13.56
CA VAL A 93 -5.96 -7.97 13.49
C VAL A 93 -4.77 -7.25 14.13
N LYS A 94 -4.26 -7.79 15.25
CA LYS A 94 -3.17 -7.17 16.03
C LYS A 94 -1.86 -7.30 15.27
N ASP A 95 -1.54 -8.49 14.77
CA ASP A 95 -0.31 -8.76 14.04
C ASP A 95 -0.30 -8.03 12.70
N ASN A 96 -1.44 -7.95 12.01
CA ASN A 96 -1.55 -7.17 10.78
C ASN A 96 -1.33 -5.67 11.04
N TYR A 97 -1.80 -5.14 12.17
CA TYR A 97 -1.55 -3.76 12.55
C TYR A 97 -0.06 -3.49 12.78
N TYR A 98 0.63 -4.34 13.55
CA TYR A 98 2.07 -4.19 13.76
C TYR A 98 2.88 -4.35 12.47
N TYR A 99 2.50 -5.31 11.62
CA TYR A 99 3.14 -5.48 10.32
C TYR A 99 2.96 -4.25 9.43
N ALA A 100 1.76 -3.70 9.33
CA ALA A 100 1.50 -2.47 8.58
C ALA A 100 2.33 -1.29 9.11
N LYS A 101 2.41 -1.11 10.44
CA LYS A 101 3.26 -0.07 11.05
C LYS A 101 4.73 -0.26 10.70
N GLN A 102 5.21 -1.50 10.71
CA GLN A 102 6.59 -1.81 10.33
C GLN A 102 6.86 -1.46 8.86
N LEU A 103 5.96 -1.82 7.94
CA LEU A 103 6.09 -1.48 6.52
C LEU A 103 6.11 0.04 6.30
N ASP A 104 5.23 0.79 6.96
CA ASP A 104 5.20 2.26 6.90
C ASP A 104 6.50 2.89 7.41
N SER A 105 7.03 2.42 8.55
CA SER A 105 8.31 2.88 9.09
C SER A 105 9.47 2.61 8.14
N ILE A 106 9.54 1.43 7.54
CA ILE A 106 10.62 1.09 6.60
C ILE A 106 10.50 1.91 5.31
N LEU A 107 9.29 2.12 4.79
CA LEU A 107 9.09 2.96 3.62
C LEU A 107 9.57 4.39 3.87
N LYS A 108 9.30 4.96 5.05
CA LYS A 108 9.80 6.29 5.44
C LYS A 108 11.33 6.40 5.42
N GLU A 109 12.05 5.32 5.64
CA GLU A 109 13.52 5.29 5.52
C GLU A 109 14.01 5.13 4.07
N CYS A 110 13.12 4.77 3.14
CA CYS A 110 13.44 4.58 1.72
C CYS A 110 13.20 5.84 0.86
N PHE A 111 12.52 6.85 1.40
CA PHE A 111 12.10 8.08 0.69
C PHE A 111 12.67 9.35 1.32
#